data_AF-A0A1E3WC25-F1
#
_entry.id   AF-A0A1E3WC25-F1
#
_cell.length_a   1.000
_cell.length_b   1.000
_cell.length_c   1.000
_cell.angle_alpha   90.00
_cell.angle_beta   90.00
_cell.angle_gamma   90.00
#
_symmetry.space_group_name_H-M   'P 1'
#
loop_
_entity.id
_entity.type
_entity.pdbx_description
1 polymer ?
#
loop_
_entity_poly.entity_id
_entity_poly.type
_entity_poly.pdbx_seq_one_letter_code
_entity_poly.pdbx_strand_id
1 'polypeptide(L)'
;MVRTLYFLALMLTAIAMGAALAHLFELPNKIGIGAQDYLTVQRNYDGWWMVGLFVPAAFFAVIALMFALRGTGWPFVLAAAAVLLLAGEMIAFWGFTAPANRATENWTILPDNWEAWRAQWEYSHAVRAGLYLLAFGALVLSVLSWQPAQD
;
A
#
# COMPACT_ATOMS: atom_id res chain seq x y z
N MET A 1 3.04 1.75 -25.91
CA MET A 1 3.01 0.70 -24.87
C MET A 1 3.54 1.19 -23.52
N VAL A 2 4.80 1.64 -23.40
CA VAL A 2 5.41 2.06 -22.12
C VAL A 2 4.61 3.16 -21.41
N ARG A 3 4.14 4.20 -22.12
CA ARG A 3 3.29 5.27 -21.54
C ARG A 3 2.00 4.73 -20.90
N THR A 4 1.36 3.75 -21.54
CA THR A 4 0.16 3.10 -21.02
C THR A 4 0.49 2.30 -19.76
N LEU A 5 1.63 1.59 -19.73
CA LEU A 5 2.09 0.87 -18.55
C LEU A 5 2.40 1.81 -17.39
N TYR A 6 3.03 2.97 -17.65
CA TYR A 6 3.22 4.00 -16.63
C TYR A 6 1.89 4.50 -16.07
N PHE A 7 0.94 4.84 -16.94
CA PHE A 7 -0.38 5.30 -16.52
C PHE A 7 -1.06 4.26 -15.61
N LEU A 8 -1.09 2.99 -16.02
CA LEU A 8 -1.69 1.91 -15.23
C LEU A 8 -0.95 1.70 -13.90
N ALA A 9 0.38 1.62 -13.93
CA ALA A 9 1.19 1.43 -12.73
C ALA A 9 0.99 2.56 -11.71
N LEU A 10 1.01 3.83 -12.16
CA LEU A 10 0.80 5.00 -11.30
C LEU A 10 -0.63 5.03 -10.75
N MET A 11 -1.66 4.87 -11.58
CA MET A 11 -3.05 4.95 -11.14
C MET A 11 -3.43 3.82 -10.20
N LEU A 12 -3.06 2.58 -10.51
CA LEU A 12 -3.35 1.44 -9.64
C LEU A 12 -2.60 1.54 -8.32
N THR A 13 -1.32 1.96 -8.34
CA THR A 13 -0.54 2.18 -7.11
C THR A 13 -1.13 3.30 -6.26
N ALA A 14 -1.57 4.41 -6.87
CA ALA A 14 -2.19 5.52 -6.16
C ALA A 14 -3.51 5.11 -5.48
N ILE A 15 -4.36 4.35 -6.17
CA ILE A 15 -5.62 3.84 -5.61
C ILE A 15 -5.34 2.85 -4.47
N ALA A 16 -4.42 1.90 -4.68
CA ALA A 16 -4.04 0.92 -3.67
C ALA A 16 -3.47 1.58 -2.39
N MET A 17 -2.69 2.64 -2.55
CA MET A 17 -2.10 3.43 -1.46
C MET A 17 -3.15 4.16 -0.61
N GLY A 18 -4.33 4.48 -1.17
CA GLY A 18 -5.33 5.34 -0.53
C GLY A 18 -5.75 4.87 0.87
N ALA A 19 -6.03 3.58 1.03
CA ALA A 19 -6.44 3.02 2.32
C ALA A 19 -5.31 3.12 3.38
N ALA A 20 -4.07 2.80 3.01
CA ALA A 20 -2.94 2.87 3.93
C ALA A 20 -2.64 4.31 4.37
N LEU A 21 -2.72 5.28 3.44
CA LEU A 21 -2.55 6.70 3.76
C LEU A 21 -3.65 7.22 4.69
N ALA A 22 -4.91 6.81 4.48
CA ALA A 22 -6.00 7.20 5.38
C ALA A 22 -5.71 6.77 6.82
N HIS A 23 -5.32 5.51 7.02
CA HIS A 23 -4.93 5.01 8.35
C HIS A 23 -3.75 5.79 8.94
N LEU A 24 -2.71 6.09 8.15
CA LEU A 24 -1.57 6.87 8.62
C LEU A 24 -1.98 8.27 9.11
N PHE A 25 -2.85 8.96 8.38
CA PHE A 25 -3.27 10.32 8.75
C PHE A 25 -4.24 10.36 9.93
N GLU A 26 -5.00 9.30 10.13
CA GLU A 26 -5.91 9.16 11.27
C GLU A 26 -5.18 8.73 12.56
N LEU A 27 -4.02 8.06 12.41
CA LEU A 27 -3.24 7.47 13.50
C LEU A 27 -3.07 8.37 14.74
N PRO A 28 -2.63 9.64 14.63
CA PRO A 28 -2.36 10.47 15.82
C PRO A 28 -3.60 10.71 16.68
N ASN A 29 -4.78 10.73 16.06
CA ASN A 29 -6.05 10.95 16.74
C ASN A 29 -6.73 9.64 17.16
N LYS A 30 -6.32 8.51 16.58
CA LYS A 30 -6.98 7.22 16.75
C LYS A 30 -6.28 6.28 17.73
N ILE A 31 -4.95 6.37 17.85
CA ILE A 31 -4.17 5.41 18.64
C ILE A 31 -4.47 5.45 20.16
N GLY A 32 -4.98 6.58 20.66
CA GLY A 32 -5.23 6.81 22.09
C GLY A 32 -6.70 6.73 22.53
N ILE A 33 -7.64 6.52 21.61
CA ILE A 33 -9.08 6.53 21.95
C ILE A 33 -9.50 5.27 22.73
N GLY A 34 -10.61 5.36 23.46
CA GLY A 34 -11.16 4.24 24.23
C GLY A 34 -11.65 3.10 23.33
N ALA A 35 -11.78 1.89 23.90
CA ALA A 35 -12.09 0.69 23.13
C ALA A 35 -13.41 0.77 22.32
N GLN A 36 -14.47 1.29 22.93
CA GLN A 36 -15.78 1.41 22.28
C GLN A 36 -15.76 2.46 21.15
N ASP A 37 -15.08 3.59 21.37
CA ASP A 37 -14.88 4.61 20.34
C ASP A 37 -14.05 4.04 19.19
N TYR A 38 -13.01 3.26 19.51
CA TYR A 38 -12.18 2.58 18.52
C TYR A 38 -12.99 1.62 17.64
N LEU A 39 -13.80 0.73 18.24
CA LEU A 39 -14.70 -0.14 17.46
C LEU A 39 -15.67 0.66 16.60
N THR A 40 -16.22 1.76 17.14
CA THR A 40 -17.15 2.62 16.42
C THR A 40 -16.49 3.21 15.17
N VAL A 41 -15.31 3.80 15.29
CA VAL A 41 -14.60 4.37 14.13
C VAL A 41 -14.08 3.30 13.16
N GLN A 42 -13.78 2.09 13.64
CA GLN A 42 -13.37 0.98 12.75
C GLN A 42 -14.47 0.59 11.76
N ARG A 43 -15.75 0.82 12.06
CA ARG A 43 -16.86 0.57 11.13
C ARG A 43 -16.80 1.45 9.87
N ASN A 44 -16.05 2.56 9.88
CA ASN A 44 -15.81 3.37 8.68
C ASN A 44 -15.07 2.60 7.57
N TYR A 45 -14.35 1.53 7.93
CA TYR A 45 -13.58 0.71 6.98
C TYR A 45 -14.33 -0.52 6.48
N ASP A 46 -15.60 -0.66 6.82
CA ASP A 46 -16.44 -1.73 6.28
C ASP A 46 -16.43 -1.69 4.74
N GLY A 47 -16.15 -2.84 4.12
CA GLY A 47 -16.08 -2.96 2.66
C GLY A 47 -14.77 -2.50 2.02
N TRP A 48 -13.80 -1.97 2.79
CA TRP A 48 -12.53 -1.49 2.23
C TRP A 48 -11.64 -2.60 1.66
N TRP A 49 -11.98 -3.87 1.87
CA TRP A 49 -11.35 -5.01 1.19
C TRP A 49 -11.35 -4.86 -0.35
N MET A 50 -12.32 -4.12 -0.91
CA MET A 50 -12.38 -3.81 -2.34
C MET A 50 -11.16 -2.98 -2.80
N VAL A 51 -10.67 -2.05 -1.98
CA VAL A 51 -9.44 -1.29 -2.27
C VAL A 51 -8.24 -2.24 -2.33
N GLY A 52 -8.26 -3.29 -1.50
CA GLY A 52 -7.27 -4.36 -1.51
C GLY A 52 -7.14 -5.10 -2.85
N LEU A 53 -8.17 -5.12 -3.69
CA LEU A 53 -8.12 -5.74 -5.03
C LEU A 53 -7.20 -5.00 -5.99
N PHE A 54 -6.94 -3.71 -5.76
CA PHE A 54 -6.03 -2.92 -6.58
C PHE A 54 -4.56 -3.21 -6.29
N VAL A 55 -4.24 -3.78 -5.13
CA VAL A 55 -2.87 -4.15 -4.74
C VAL A 55 -2.22 -5.13 -5.73
N PRO A 56 -2.80 -6.32 -6.00
CA PRO A 56 -2.21 -7.24 -6.98
C PRO A 56 -2.19 -6.63 -8.39
N ALA A 57 -3.22 -5.86 -8.76
CA ALA A 57 -3.26 -5.20 -10.07
C ALA A 57 -2.11 -4.18 -10.23
N ALA A 58 -1.85 -3.36 -9.21
CA ALA A 58 -0.73 -2.43 -9.17
C ALA A 58 0.61 -3.18 -9.27
N PHE A 59 0.78 -4.23 -8.47
CA PHE A 59 1.99 -5.03 -8.45
C PHE A 59 2.33 -5.62 -9.84
N PHE A 60 1.36 -6.25 -10.51
CA PHE A 60 1.58 -6.81 -11.84
C PHE A 60 1.76 -5.74 -12.92
N ALA A 61 1.07 -4.60 -12.82
CA ALA A 61 1.30 -3.48 -13.75
C ALA A 61 2.72 -2.92 -13.64
N VAL A 62 3.26 -2.81 -12.42
CA VAL A 62 4.62 -2.33 -12.15
C VAL A 62 5.66 -3.36 -12.60
N ILE A 63 5.41 -4.67 -12.44
CA ILE A 63 6.26 -5.74 -13.02
C ILE A 63 6.29 -5.65 -14.55
N ALA A 64 5.13 -5.50 -15.19
CA ALA A 64 5.05 -5.36 -16.65
C ALA A 64 5.80 -4.11 -17.13
N LEU A 65 5.65 -2.99 -16.42
CA LEU A 65 6.41 -1.77 -16.66
C LEU A 65 7.92 -1.99 -16.51
N MET A 66 8.37 -2.59 -15.40
CA MET A 66 9.78 -2.91 -15.16
C MET A 66 10.37 -3.74 -16.30
N PHE A 67 9.65 -4.76 -16.78
CA PHE A 67 10.11 -5.57 -17.92
C PHE A 67 10.15 -4.79 -19.23
N ALA A 68 9.24 -3.85 -19.45
CA ALA A 68 9.22 -2.97 -20.62
C ALA A 68 10.33 -1.90 -20.58
N LEU A 69 10.85 -1.58 -19.40
CA LEU A 69 11.96 -0.65 -19.19
C LEU A 69 13.33 -1.32 -19.22
N ARG A 70 13.42 -2.64 -19.46
CA ARG A 70 14.73 -3.35 -19.52
C ARG A 70 15.68 -2.65 -20.49
N GLY A 71 16.93 -2.44 -20.04
CA GLY A 71 17.96 -1.77 -20.83
C GLY A 71 17.90 -0.23 -20.82
N THR A 72 16.91 0.39 -20.18
CA THR A 72 16.80 1.87 -20.12
C THR A 72 17.64 2.52 -19.01
N GLY A 73 18.38 1.73 -18.22
CA GLY A 73 19.23 2.25 -17.14
C GLY A 73 18.43 2.67 -15.90
N TRP A 74 18.45 3.95 -15.55
CA TRP A 74 17.86 4.46 -14.31
C TRP A 74 16.34 4.24 -14.17
N PRO A 75 15.49 4.43 -15.21
CA PRO A 75 14.06 4.14 -15.13
C PRO A 75 13.78 2.68 -14.74
N PHE A 76 14.58 1.73 -15.25
CA PHE A 76 14.48 0.32 -14.88
C PHE A 76 14.78 0.08 -13.40
N VAL A 77 15.87 0.67 -12.86
CA VAL A 77 16.24 0.54 -11.45
C VAL A 77 15.14 1.07 -10.54
N LEU A 78 14.55 2.22 -10.88
CA LEU A 78 13.45 2.81 -10.12
C LEU A 78 12.17 1.95 -10.19
N ALA A 79 11.84 1.39 -11.35
CA ALA A 79 10.70 0.47 -11.49
C ALA A 79 10.93 -0.83 -10.70
N ALA A 80 12.15 -1.37 -10.70
CA ALA A 80 12.52 -2.54 -9.90
C ALA A 80 12.44 -2.25 -8.39
N ALA A 81 12.91 -1.08 -7.94
CA ALA A 81 12.75 -0.64 -6.56
C ALA A 81 11.25 -0.54 -6.18
N ALA A 82 10.40 -0.01 -7.06
CA ALA A 82 8.96 0.03 -6.83
C ALA A 82 8.34 -1.37 -6.69
N VAL A 83 8.75 -2.36 -7.49
CA VAL A 83 8.33 -3.77 -7.31
C VAL A 83 8.70 -4.28 -5.92
N LEU A 84 9.94 -4.05 -5.47
CA LEU A 84 10.40 -4.51 -4.17
C LEU A 84 9.65 -3.85 -3.01
N LEU A 85 9.35 -2.55 -3.13
CA LEU A 85 8.59 -1.81 -2.12
C LEU A 85 7.13 -2.30 -2.03
N LEU A 86 6.49 -2.57 -3.17
CA LEU A 86 5.16 -3.18 -3.20
C LEU A 86 5.15 -4.62 -2.66
N ALA A 87 6.20 -5.41 -2.93
CA ALA A 87 6.35 -6.71 -2.28
C ALA A 87 6.50 -6.55 -0.75
N GLY A 88 7.26 -5.54 -0.30
CA GLY A 88 7.43 -5.20 1.10
C GLY A 88 6.12 -4.85 1.80
N GLU A 89 5.23 -4.07 1.17
CA GLU A 89 3.95 -3.74 1.79
C GLU A 89 3.03 -4.97 1.87
N MET A 90 3.05 -5.85 0.87
CA MET A 90 2.32 -7.12 0.92
C MET A 90 2.83 -8.00 2.08
N ILE A 91 4.14 -8.07 2.29
CA ILE A 91 4.73 -8.76 3.44
C ILE A 91 4.24 -8.14 4.75
N ALA A 92 4.23 -6.82 4.85
CA ALA A 92 3.73 -6.12 6.04
C ALA A 92 2.23 -6.41 6.29
N PHE A 93 1.42 -6.45 5.23
CA PHE A 93 0.00 -6.81 5.33
C PHE A 93 -0.17 -8.23 5.87
N TRP A 94 0.42 -9.23 5.21
CA TRP A 94 0.23 -10.62 5.59
C TRP A 94 0.88 -10.98 6.93
N GLY A 95 1.99 -10.32 7.27
CA GLY A 95 2.73 -10.53 8.51
C GLY A 95 2.11 -9.84 9.72
N PHE A 96 1.44 -8.70 9.56
CA PHE A 96 1.01 -7.87 10.70
C PHE A 96 -0.46 -7.43 10.63
N THR A 97 -0.93 -6.91 9.50
CA THR A 97 -2.33 -6.44 9.36
C THR A 97 -3.31 -7.62 9.37
N ALA A 98 -3.07 -8.66 8.56
CA ALA A 98 -3.95 -9.80 8.39
C ALA A 98 -4.10 -10.66 9.66
N PRO A 99 -3.06 -10.90 10.49
CA PRO A 99 -3.23 -11.53 11.79
C PRO A 99 -4.12 -10.72 12.73
N ALA A 100 -3.93 -9.40 12.80
CA ALA A 100 -4.75 -8.53 13.64
C ALA A 100 -6.22 -8.50 13.15
N ASN A 101 -6.46 -8.47 11.84
CA ASN A 101 -7.80 -8.63 11.27
C ASN A 101 -8.45 -9.95 11.68
N ARG A 102 -7.71 -11.06 11.64
CA ARG A 102 -8.23 -12.37 12.04
C ARG A 102 -8.55 -12.44 13.53
N ALA A 103 -7.66 -11.95 14.38
CA ALA A 103 -7.83 -11.98 15.84
C ALA A 103 -9.00 -11.10 16.33
N THR A 104 -9.36 -10.07 15.57
CA THR A 104 -10.43 -9.11 15.90
C THR A 104 -11.69 -9.29 15.06
N GLU A 105 -11.73 -10.31 14.20
CA GLU A 105 -12.77 -10.52 13.18
C GLU A 105 -13.06 -9.27 12.33
N ASN A 106 -12.00 -8.57 11.92
CA ASN A 106 -12.02 -7.25 11.29
C ASN A 106 -12.62 -6.19 12.21
N TRP A 107 -12.18 -6.18 13.47
CA TRP A 107 -12.63 -5.25 14.50
C TRP A 107 -14.14 -5.24 14.75
N THR A 108 -14.78 -6.41 14.64
CA THR A 108 -16.17 -6.62 15.09
C THR A 108 -16.23 -7.16 16.52
N ILE A 109 -15.12 -7.72 17.01
CA ILE A 109 -14.94 -8.16 18.40
C ILE A 109 -13.76 -7.43 19.07
N LEU A 110 -13.76 -7.41 20.40
CA LEU A 110 -12.70 -6.84 21.22
C LEU A 110 -12.07 -7.92 22.10
N PRO A 111 -10.94 -8.53 21.69
CA PRO A 111 -10.19 -9.46 22.53
C PRO A 111 -9.63 -8.78 23.78
N ASP A 112 -9.30 -9.55 24.82
CA ASP A 112 -8.70 -9.00 26.06
C ASP A 112 -7.42 -8.19 25.79
N ASN A 113 -6.62 -8.60 24.82
CA ASN A 113 -5.38 -7.95 24.42
C ASN A 113 -5.55 -6.97 23.23
N TRP A 114 -6.75 -6.40 23.04
CA TRP A 114 -7.07 -5.53 21.89
C TRP A 114 -6.11 -4.36 21.69
N GLU A 115 -5.52 -3.80 22.75
CA GLU A 115 -4.58 -2.68 22.63
C GLU A 115 -3.31 -3.08 21.87
N ALA A 116 -2.82 -4.30 22.09
CA ALA A 116 -1.67 -4.84 21.36
C ALA A 116 -2.04 -5.07 19.88
N TRP A 117 -3.23 -5.62 19.62
CA TRP A 117 -3.74 -5.77 18.26
C TRP A 117 -3.94 -4.43 17.56
N ARG A 118 -4.39 -3.40 18.29
CA ARG A 118 -4.56 -2.04 17.78
C ARG A 118 -3.22 -1.48 17.36
N ALA A 119 -2.24 -1.51 18.26
CA ALA A 119 -0.90 -1.04 17.97
C ALA A 119 -0.33 -1.75 16.73
N GLN A 120 -0.38 -3.09 16.69
CA GLN A 120 0.10 -3.85 15.55
C GLN A 120 -0.62 -3.46 14.25
N TRP A 121 -1.95 -3.38 14.26
CA TRP A 121 -2.75 -3.08 13.09
C TRP A 121 -2.48 -1.67 12.57
N GLU A 122 -2.56 -0.67 13.44
CA GLU A 122 -2.37 0.75 13.11
C GLU A 122 -0.94 1.04 12.63
N TYR A 123 0.09 0.57 13.35
CA TYR A 123 1.48 0.76 12.92
C TYR A 123 1.82 -0.04 11.67
N SER A 124 1.21 -1.21 11.45
CA SER A 124 1.41 -1.95 10.18
C SER A 124 0.89 -1.15 8.98
N HIS A 125 -0.25 -0.46 9.10
CA HIS A 125 -0.75 0.42 8.05
C HIS A 125 0.14 1.64 7.84
N ALA A 126 0.67 2.23 8.93
CA ALA A 126 1.63 3.33 8.82
C ALA A 126 2.90 2.93 8.05
N VAL A 127 3.46 1.74 8.32
CA VAL A 127 4.60 1.20 7.58
C VAL A 127 4.24 0.98 6.11
N ARG A 128 3.08 0.38 5.84
CA ARG A 128 2.59 0.14 4.47
C ARG A 128 2.40 1.45 3.70
N ALA A 129 1.87 2.48 4.34
CA ALA A 129 1.72 3.81 3.75
C ALA A 129 3.07 4.40 3.32
N GLY A 130 4.10 4.28 4.17
CA GLY A 130 5.46 4.68 3.83
C GLY A 130 6.02 3.92 2.63
N LEU A 131 5.84 2.59 2.59
CA LEU A 131 6.28 1.75 1.47
C LEU A 131 5.57 2.13 0.16
N TYR A 132 4.26 2.36 0.20
CA TYR A 132 3.50 2.83 -0.95
C TYR A 132 3.95 4.20 -1.44
N LEU A 133 4.18 5.16 -0.53
CA LEU A 133 4.66 6.50 -0.89
C LEU A 133 6.03 6.44 -1.59
N LEU A 134 6.94 5.62 -1.07
CA LEU A 134 8.24 5.39 -1.68
C LEU A 134 8.11 4.71 -3.05
N ALA A 135 7.24 3.71 -3.18
CA ALA A 135 7.00 3.02 -4.46
C ALA A 135 6.42 3.98 -5.50
N PHE A 136 5.42 4.77 -5.12
CA PHE A 136 4.82 5.78 -5.97
C PHE A 136 5.82 6.86 -6.38
N GLY A 137 6.63 7.35 -5.43
CA GLY A 137 7.71 8.29 -5.70
C GLY A 137 8.74 7.73 -6.69
N ALA A 138 9.14 6.47 -6.53
CA ALA A 138 10.04 5.79 -7.46
C ALA A 138 9.43 5.69 -8.88
N LEU A 139 8.13 5.40 -9.01
CA LEU A 139 7.43 5.39 -10.29
C LEU A 139 7.37 6.77 -10.95
N VAL A 140 7.11 7.83 -10.17
CA VAL A 140 7.12 9.22 -10.65
C VAL A 140 8.52 9.60 -11.15
N LEU A 141 9.58 9.30 -10.40
CA LEU A 141 10.95 9.54 -10.83
C LEU A 141 11.32 8.70 -12.07
N SER A 142 10.80 7.47 -12.17
CA SER A 142 11.03 6.57 -13.31
C SER A 142 10.44 7.16 -14.58
N VAL A 143 9.19 7.63 -14.56
CA VAL A 143 8.56 8.25 -15.74
C VAL A 143 9.21 9.57 -16.14
N LEU A 144 9.65 10.39 -15.16
CA LEU A 144 10.33 11.66 -15.43
C LEU A 144 11.73 11.48 -16.02
N SER A 145 12.40 10.36 -15.70
CA SER A 145 13.74 10.04 -16.23
C SER A 145 13.71 9.20 -17.50
N TRP A 146 12.54 8.70 -17.90
CA TRP A 146 12.39 7.88 -19.11
C TRP A 146 12.27 8.74 -20.36
N GLN A 147 13.14 8.47 -21.33
CA GLN A 147 13.05 9.02 -22.67
C GLN A 147 12.67 7.90 -23.65
N PRO A 148 11.70 8.12 -24.55
CA PRO A 148 11.48 7.21 -25.66
C PRO A 148 12.73 7.17 -26.55
N ALA A 149 13.04 6.00 -27.12
CA ALA A 149 14.09 5.90 -28.14
C ALA A 149 13.78 6.93 -29.24
N GLN A 150 14.80 7.69 -29.64
CA GLN A 150 14.72 8.50 -30.85
C GLN A 150 15.02 7.56 -32.01
N ASP A 151 13.97 7.15 -32.69
CA ASP A 151 14.07 6.47 -33.99
C ASP A 151 14.47 7.49 -35.08
#